data_AF-A0A2E1KF44-F1
#
_entry.id   AF-A0A2E1KF44-F1
#
_cell.length_a   1.000
_cell.length_b   1.000
_cell.length_c   1.000
_cell.angle_alpha   90.00
_cell.angle_beta   90.00
_cell.angle_gamma   90.00
#
_symmetry.space_group_name_H-M   'P 1'
#
loop_
_entity.id
_entity.type
_entity.pdbx_description
1 polymer ?
#
loop_
_entity_poly.entity_id
_entity_poly.type
_entity_poly.pdbx_seq_one_letter_code
_entity_poly.pdbx_strand_id
1 'polypeptide(L)'
;MNGLYTDDVLDLAKEVVTAEEIKDTEIAETVDGMSDEGLAVARVPITSAKGATHKIQTYADRALASKVKDNGTFKMNGSVFHVTNAYKYKTQDLHTFVKWLTRGDEEQIADILAILGGSFVPKLRGLDAVAAKRGMRPAAARDTFLEKVYDEKPKLIVINTDSASAPKWAEQMEDGDRLDPIE
;
A
#
# COMPACT_ATOMS: atom_id res chain seq x y z
N MET A 1 19.15 -19.42 33.91
CA MET A 1 17.85 -19.83 33.34
C MET A 1 17.45 -18.78 32.32
N ASN A 2 17.76 -18.97 31.03
CA ASN A 2 17.48 -18.02 29.95
C ASN A 2 16.86 -18.78 28.77
N GLY A 3 15.57 -19.07 28.82
CA GLY A 3 14.95 -19.86 27.75
C GLY A 3 13.43 -19.84 27.70
N LEU A 4 12.75 -18.84 28.26
CA LEU A 4 11.28 -18.88 28.40
C LEU A 4 10.58 -17.54 28.18
N TYR A 5 11.16 -16.59 27.43
CA TYR A 5 10.56 -15.26 27.27
C TYR A 5 10.11 -14.92 25.85
N THR A 6 10.40 -15.74 24.84
CA THR A 6 10.07 -15.42 23.44
C THR A 6 8.77 -16.07 22.98
N ASP A 7 8.53 -17.33 23.36
CA ASP A 7 7.36 -18.09 22.94
C ASP A 7 6.09 -17.60 23.65
N ASP A 8 6.18 -17.33 24.96
CA ASP A 8 5.07 -16.77 25.75
C ASP A 8 4.66 -15.37 25.26
N VAL A 9 5.64 -14.56 24.84
CA VAL A 9 5.40 -13.22 24.25
C VAL A 9 4.75 -13.32 22.87
N LEU A 10 5.08 -14.34 22.08
CA LEU A 10 4.47 -14.58 20.77
C LEU A 10 3.05 -15.14 20.88
N ASP A 11 2.76 -15.96 21.89
CA ASP A 11 1.42 -16.47 22.15
C ASP A 11 0.50 -15.37 22.68
N LEU A 12 0.95 -14.51 23.60
CA LEU A 12 0.14 -13.38 24.07
C LEU A 12 -0.07 -12.31 22.98
N ALA A 13 0.86 -12.17 22.02
CA ALA A 13 0.68 -11.29 20.86
C ALA A 13 -0.50 -11.70 19.94
N LYS A 14 -1.05 -12.91 20.11
CA LYS A 14 -2.28 -13.34 19.43
C LYS A 14 -3.55 -12.82 20.13
N GLU A 15 -3.45 -12.42 21.39
CA GLU A 15 -4.59 -12.03 22.25
C GLU A 15 -4.71 -10.52 22.45
N VAL A 16 -3.63 -9.76 22.25
CA VAL A 16 -3.59 -8.31 22.43
C VAL A 16 -3.84 -7.57 21.12
N VAL A 17 -4.84 -6.69 21.07
CA VAL A 17 -5.21 -5.92 19.86
C VAL A 17 -4.67 -4.47 19.92
N THR A 18 -4.52 -3.89 21.11
CA THR A 18 -4.02 -2.52 21.33
C THR A 18 -3.03 -2.42 22.49
N ALA A 19 -2.23 -1.35 22.55
CA ALA A 19 -1.27 -1.14 23.65
C ALA A 19 -1.98 -0.90 24.98
N GLU A 20 -3.16 -0.32 24.94
CA GLU A 20 -4.02 -0.04 26.09
C GLU A 20 -4.62 -1.31 26.70
N GLU A 21 -4.85 -2.36 25.89
CA GLU A 21 -5.34 -3.68 26.33
C GLU A 21 -4.23 -4.57 26.91
N ILE A 22 -2.96 -4.17 26.79
CA ILE A 22 -1.83 -4.87 27.45
C ILE A 22 -1.88 -4.67 28.96
N LYS A 23 -2.54 -3.61 29.43
CA LYS A 23 -2.65 -3.32 30.85
C LYS A 23 -3.33 -4.50 31.57
N ASP A 24 -2.79 -4.87 32.73
CA ASP A 24 -3.26 -5.99 33.54
C ASP A 24 -3.02 -7.40 32.92
N THR A 25 -2.09 -7.50 31.96
CA THR A 25 -1.59 -8.79 31.42
C THR A 25 -0.21 -9.16 31.99
N GLU A 26 0.18 -10.44 31.88
CA GLU A 26 1.53 -10.89 32.28
C GLU A 26 2.65 -10.19 31.47
N ILE A 27 2.37 -9.74 30.24
CA ILE A 27 3.31 -8.92 29.48
C ILE A 27 3.50 -7.54 30.11
N ALA A 28 2.43 -6.88 30.57
CA ALA A 28 2.56 -5.59 31.26
C ALA A 28 3.41 -5.75 32.52
N GLU A 29 3.12 -6.73 33.37
CA GLU A 29 3.90 -6.97 34.59
C GLU A 29 5.38 -7.25 34.28
N THR A 30 5.64 -8.02 33.22
CA THR A 30 7.00 -8.34 32.78
C THR A 30 7.73 -7.10 32.25
N VAL A 31 7.08 -6.28 31.43
CA VAL A 31 7.67 -5.07 30.84
C VAL A 31 7.87 -3.97 31.89
N ASP A 32 6.87 -3.74 32.76
CA ASP A 32 6.91 -2.74 33.83
C ASP A 32 7.95 -3.12 34.91
N GLY A 33 8.25 -4.40 35.08
CA GLY A 33 9.28 -4.91 35.98
C GLY A 33 10.72 -4.83 35.45
N MET A 34 10.94 -4.47 34.19
CA MET A 34 12.28 -4.37 33.59
C MET A 34 12.98 -3.05 33.91
N SER A 35 14.33 -3.08 34.02
CA SER A 35 15.12 -1.85 34.02
C SER A 35 15.18 -1.21 32.63
N ASP A 36 15.64 0.04 32.55
CA ASP A 36 15.85 0.75 31.29
C ASP A 36 16.75 -0.04 30.32
N GLU A 37 17.82 -0.67 30.83
CA GLU A 37 18.71 -1.53 30.05
C GLU A 37 18.01 -2.82 29.61
N GLY A 38 17.19 -3.42 30.49
CA GLY A 38 16.37 -4.60 30.17
C GLY A 38 15.40 -4.33 29.03
N LEU A 39 14.70 -3.18 29.08
CA LEU A 39 13.81 -2.72 28.02
C LEU A 39 14.57 -2.46 26.71
N ALA A 40 15.73 -1.82 26.78
CA ALA A 40 16.57 -1.57 25.61
C ALA A 40 17.02 -2.88 24.94
N VAL A 41 17.41 -3.88 25.74
CA VAL A 41 17.79 -5.21 25.24
C VAL A 41 16.59 -5.95 24.66
N ALA A 42 15.42 -5.92 25.31
CA ALA A 42 14.19 -6.56 24.82
C ALA A 42 13.66 -5.93 23.53
N ARG A 43 13.87 -4.63 23.30
CA ARG A 43 13.42 -3.92 22.10
C ARG A 43 14.04 -4.45 20.80
N VAL A 44 15.29 -4.92 20.86
CA VAL A 44 16.02 -5.41 19.69
C VAL A 44 15.34 -6.66 19.07
N PRO A 45 15.12 -7.77 19.80
CA PRO A 45 14.43 -8.93 19.26
C PRO A 45 12.98 -8.64 18.89
N ILE A 46 12.25 -7.79 19.64
CA ILE A 46 10.86 -7.38 19.28
C ILE A 46 10.83 -6.69 17.92
N THR A 47 11.77 -5.78 17.66
CA THR A 47 11.89 -5.09 16.36
C THR A 47 12.21 -6.08 15.25
N SER A 48 13.11 -7.04 15.51
CA SER A 48 13.44 -8.11 14.57
C SER A 48 12.22 -8.98 14.25
N ALA A 49 11.46 -9.39 15.27
CA ALA A 49 10.24 -10.17 15.13
C ALA A 49 9.18 -9.42 14.31
N LYS A 50 8.93 -8.13 14.60
CA LYS A 50 8.05 -7.28 13.78
C LYS A 50 8.46 -7.27 12.31
N GLY A 51 9.76 -7.13 12.05
CA GLY A 51 10.31 -7.18 10.69
C GLY A 51 10.10 -8.55 10.02
N ALA A 52 10.30 -9.65 10.74
CA ALA A 52 10.09 -11.00 10.24
C ALA A 52 8.60 -11.27 9.93
N THR A 53 7.70 -10.93 10.85
CA THR A 53 6.25 -11.06 10.67
C THR A 53 5.77 -10.27 9.46
N HIS A 54 6.26 -9.03 9.27
CA HIS A 54 5.92 -8.25 8.08
C HIS A 54 6.40 -8.91 6.78
N LYS A 55 7.59 -9.52 6.76
CA LYS A 55 8.09 -10.27 5.58
C LYS A 55 7.23 -11.49 5.29
N ILE A 56 6.83 -12.23 6.32
CA ILE A 56 5.95 -13.40 6.20
C ILE A 56 4.60 -12.97 5.64
N GLN A 57 3.98 -11.93 6.21
CA GLN A 57 2.73 -11.36 5.71
C GLN A 57 2.86 -10.96 4.24
N THR A 58 3.91 -10.23 3.87
CA THR A 58 4.15 -9.81 2.49
C THR A 58 4.27 -10.99 1.53
N TYR A 59 4.91 -12.08 1.96
CA TYR A 59 5.01 -13.30 1.18
C TYR A 59 3.64 -13.98 1.02
N ALA A 60 2.89 -14.12 2.11
CA ALA A 60 1.54 -14.68 2.10
C ALA A 60 0.60 -13.87 1.21
N ASP A 61 0.62 -12.54 1.32
CA ASP A 61 -0.19 -11.63 0.50
C ASP A 61 0.12 -11.79 -0.99
N ARG A 62 1.39 -11.96 -1.36
CA ARG A 62 1.79 -12.21 -2.77
C ARG A 62 1.31 -13.56 -3.27
N ALA A 63 1.44 -14.61 -2.46
CA ALA A 63 0.95 -15.94 -2.81
C ALA A 63 -0.57 -15.94 -2.95
N LEU A 64 -1.27 -15.26 -2.04
CA LEU A 64 -2.72 -15.10 -2.10
C LEU A 64 -3.14 -14.23 -3.28
N ALA A 65 -2.43 -13.16 -3.60
CA ALA A 65 -2.67 -12.35 -4.80
C ALA A 65 -2.60 -13.22 -6.08
N SER A 66 -1.60 -14.10 -6.20
CA SER A 66 -1.53 -15.03 -7.34
C SER A 66 -2.76 -15.93 -7.38
N LYS A 67 -3.13 -16.54 -6.26
CA LYS A 67 -4.30 -17.43 -6.20
C LYS A 67 -5.62 -16.72 -6.49
N VAL A 68 -5.79 -15.49 -6.02
CA VAL A 68 -6.99 -14.68 -6.28
C VAL A 68 -7.01 -14.21 -7.73
N LYS A 69 -5.85 -13.92 -8.33
CA LYS A 69 -5.76 -13.65 -9.76
C LYS A 69 -6.21 -14.84 -10.58
N ASP A 70 -5.74 -16.05 -10.25
CA ASP A 70 -6.01 -17.25 -11.05
C ASP A 70 -7.40 -17.84 -10.80
N ASN A 71 -7.90 -17.76 -9.56
CA ASN A 71 -9.16 -18.41 -9.15
C ASN A 71 -10.30 -17.43 -8.87
N GLY A 72 -10.04 -16.13 -8.94
CA GLY A 72 -11.03 -15.09 -8.70
C GLY A 72 -11.16 -14.62 -7.26
N THR A 73 -11.91 -13.52 -7.12
CA THR A 73 -12.16 -12.80 -5.86
C THR A 73 -13.05 -13.62 -4.95
N PHE A 74 -12.79 -13.63 -3.64
CA PHE A 74 -13.63 -14.39 -2.70
C PHE A 74 -13.85 -13.66 -1.38
N LYS A 75 -14.94 -13.98 -0.68
CA LYS A 75 -15.25 -13.46 0.65
C LYS A 75 -15.03 -14.52 1.72
N MET A 76 -14.41 -14.14 2.83
CA MET A 76 -14.22 -14.98 4.01
C MET A 76 -14.11 -14.11 5.27
N ASN A 77 -14.86 -14.45 6.32
CA ASN A 77 -14.83 -13.79 7.62
C ASN A 77 -15.04 -12.26 7.51
N GLY A 78 -16.07 -11.83 6.78
CA GLY A 78 -16.38 -10.41 6.62
C GLY A 78 -15.37 -9.60 5.77
N SER A 79 -14.38 -10.27 5.18
CA SER A 79 -13.38 -9.64 4.30
C SER A 79 -13.44 -10.21 2.89
N VAL A 80 -13.36 -9.33 1.90
CA VAL A 80 -13.24 -9.70 0.48
C VAL A 80 -11.78 -9.58 0.04
N PHE A 81 -11.25 -10.67 -0.50
CA PHE A 81 -9.90 -10.78 -1.04
C PHE A 81 -9.94 -10.63 -2.55
N HIS A 82 -9.42 -9.50 -3.03
CA HIS A 82 -9.48 -9.07 -4.41
C HIS A 82 -8.08 -8.77 -4.94
N VAL A 83 -7.89 -8.82 -6.26
CA VAL A 83 -6.66 -8.33 -6.89
C VAL A 83 -6.97 -7.12 -7.74
N THR A 84 -6.09 -6.12 -7.67
CA THR A 84 -6.13 -5.01 -8.62
C THR A 84 -4.93 -5.09 -9.55
N ASN A 85 -5.15 -4.75 -10.82
CA ASN A 85 -4.09 -4.33 -11.71
C ASN A 85 -3.73 -2.88 -11.35
N ALA A 86 -2.96 -2.73 -10.27
CA ALA A 86 -2.46 -1.43 -9.88
C ALA A 86 -1.61 -0.85 -11.01
N TYR A 87 -1.79 0.43 -11.27
CA TYR A 87 -0.93 1.17 -12.19
C TYR A 87 -0.54 2.50 -11.56
N LYS A 88 0.63 2.98 -11.97
CA LYS A 88 1.07 4.35 -11.70
C LYS A 88 1.14 5.09 -13.03
N TYR A 89 0.85 6.39 -12.96
CA TYR A 89 1.17 7.26 -14.08
C TYR A 89 2.67 7.53 -14.09
N LYS A 90 3.24 7.61 -15.29
CA LYS A 90 4.58 8.12 -15.54
C LYS A 90 4.50 9.17 -16.64
N THR A 91 5.29 10.23 -16.54
CA THR A 91 5.39 11.22 -17.62
C THR A 91 6.19 10.58 -18.76
N GLN A 92 5.61 10.53 -19.96
CA GLN A 92 6.21 9.87 -21.13
C GLN A 92 7.53 10.54 -21.53
N ASP A 93 7.46 11.85 -21.78
CA ASP A 93 8.59 12.71 -22.09
C ASP A 93 8.49 13.97 -21.23
N LEU A 94 9.36 14.04 -20.21
CA LEU A 94 9.38 15.14 -19.27
C LEU A 94 9.84 16.45 -19.93
N HIS A 95 10.73 16.40 -20.92
CA HIS A 95 11.18 17.59 -21.65
C HIS A 95 10.02 18.16 -22.46
N THR A 96 9.36 17.33 -23.27
CA THR A 96 8.18 17.74 -24.06
C THR A 96 7.06 18.24 -23.15
N PHE A 97 6.83 17.60 -22.00
CA PHE A 97 5.83 18.05 -21.02
C PHE A 97 6.16 19.43 -20.45
N VAL A 98 7.40 19.65 -19.99
CA VAL A 98 7.82 20.94 -19.43
C VAL A 98 7.78 22.04 -20.48
N LYS A 99 8.28 21.76 -21.69
CA LYS A 99 8.21 22.67 -22.85
C LYS A 99 6.78 23.07 -23.16
N TRP A 100 5.86 22.10 -23.18
CA TRP A 100 4.44 22.39 -23.31
C TRP A 100 3.95 23.27 -22.16
N LEU A 101 4.24 22.91 -20.91
CA LEU A 101 3.75 23.60 -19.72
C LEU A 101 4.24 25.04 -19.61
N THR A 102 5.51 25.32 -19.88
CA THR A 102 6.09 26.65 -19.65
C THR A 102 6.13 27.51 -20.90
N ARG A 103 6.21 26.89 -22.09
CA ARG A 103 6.56 27.57 -23.35
C ARG A 103 7.89 28.33 -23.26
N GLY A 104 8.76 27.92 -22.33
CA GLY A 104 10.08 28.50 -22.13
C GLY A 104 11.05 28.11 -23.24
N ASP A 105 12.18 28.79 -23.26
CA ASP A 105 13.32 28.39 -24.09
C ASP A 105 14.05 27.17 -23.51
N GLU A 106 15.02 26.64 -24.25
CA GLU A 106 15.74 25.41 -23.87
C GLU A 106 16.58 25.57 -22.59
N GLU A 107 17.04 26.78 -22.26
CA GLU A 107 17.79 27.05 -21.04
C GLU A 107 16.86 26.97 -19.82
N GLN A 108 15.70 27.63 -19.89
CA GLN A 108 14.67 27.54 -18.86
C GLN A 108 14.14 26.13 -18.69
N ILE A 109 13.96 25.38 -19.78
CA ILE A 109 13.53 23.98 -19.71
C ILE A 109 14.61 23.14 -19.02
N ALA A 110 15.89 23.32 -19.35
CA ALA A 110 16.99 22.59 -18.72
C ALA A 110 17.06 22.86 -17.21
N ASP A 111 16.93 24.12 -16.78
CA ASP A 111 16.92 24.48 -15.37
C ASP A 111 15.75 23.83 -14.61
N ILE A 112 14.55 23.84 -15.20
CA ILE A 112 13.38 23.20 -14.61
C ILE A 112 13.58 21.69 -14.53
N LEU A 113 14.11 21.05 -15.57
CA LEU A 113 14.41 19.62 -15.57
C LEU A 113 15.52 19.25 -14.58
N ALA A 114 16.46 20.15 -14.28
CA ALA A 114 17.47 19.91 -13.24
C ALA A 114 16.86 19.92 -11.83
N ILE A 115 15.80 20.71 -11.62
CA ILE A 115 15.05 20.77 -10.36
C ILE A 115 14.05 19.61 -10.25
N LEU A 116 13.38 19.26 -11.35
CA LEU A 116 12.44 18.16 -11.41
C LEU A 116 13.20 16.83 -11.51
N GLY A 117 12.97 15.92 -10.58
CA GLY A 117 13.47 14.55 -10.74
C GLY A 117 12.90 13.90 -12.02
N GLY A 118 13.68 13.05 -12.69
CA GLY A 118 13.26 12.35 -13.92
C GLY A 118 12.04 11.43 -13.75
N SER A 119 11.59 11.20 -12.52
CA SER A 119 10.37 10.47 -12.16
C SER A 119 9.17 11.39 -11.88
N PHE A 120 9.26 12.68 -12.19
CA PHE A 120 8.18 13.63 -11.95
C PHE A 120 6.89 13.23 -12.67
N VAL A 121 5.77 13.32 -11.97
CA VAL A 121 4.42 13.08 -12.49
C VAL A 121 3.50 14.21 -12.04
N PRO A 122 2.84 14.94 -12.96
CA PRO A 122 1.93 16.00 -12.57
C PRO A 122 0.69 15.44 -11.87
N LYS A 123 0.13 16.22 -10.95
CA LYS A 123 -1.17 15.90 -10.35
C LYS A 123 -2.25 15.98 -11.43
N LEU A 124 -3.06 14.93 -11.58
CA LEU A 124 -4.08 14.83 -12.63
C LEU A 124 -5.03 16.04 -12.66
N ARG A 125 -5.53 16.48 -11.49
CA ARG A 125 -6.40 17.66 -11.39
C ARG A 125 -5.72 18.94 -11.92
N GLY A 126 -4.43 19.09 -11.64
CA GLY A 126 -3.64 20.22 -12.13
C GLY A 126 -3.43 20.15 -13.64
N LEU A 127 -3.10 18.96 -14.15
CA LEU A 127 -2.97 18.73 -15.59
C LEU A 127 -4.27 19.05 -16.33
N ASP A 128 -5.41 18.57 -15.83
CA ASP A 128 -6.72 18.82 -16.44
C ASP A 128 -7.06 20.31 -16.49
N ALA A 129 -6.80 21.04 -15.40
CA ALA A 129 -7.06 22.47 -15.32
C ALA A 129 -6.20 23.27 -16.31
N VAL A 130 -4.91 22.92 -16.43
CA VAL A 130 -3.99 23.55 -17.39
C VAL A 130 -4.39 23.21 -18.82
N ALA A 131 -4.77 21.95 -19.09
CA ALA A 131 -5.24 21.51 -20.40
C ALA A 131 -6.49 22.30 -20.83
N ALA A 132 -7.49 22.39 -19.95
CA ALA A 132 -8.71 23.16 -20.21
C ALA A 132 -8.42 24.63 -20.49
N LYS A 133 -7.55 25.27 -19.70
CA LYS A 133 -7.11 26.67 -19.91
C LYS A 133 -6.44 26.86 -21.28
N ARG A 134 -5.86 25.81 -21.86
CA ARG A 134 -5.14 25.82 -23.13
C ARG A 134 -5.97 25.28 -24.30
N GLY A 135 -7.27 25.06 -24.12
CA GLY A 135 -8.15 24.54 -25.16
C GLY A 135 -7.92 23.06 -25.51
N MET A 136 -7.21 22.32 -24.66
CA MET A 136 -6.98 20.88 -24.83
C MET A 136 -7.96 20.10 -23.95
N ARG A 137 -8.56 19.04 -24.49
CA ARG A 137 -9.41 18.13 -23.70
C ARG A 137 -8.56 17.44 -22.63
N PRO A 138 -9.02 17.35 -21.36
CA PRO A 138 -8.27 16.71 -20.28
C PRO A 138 -7.81 15.28 -20.60
N ALA A 139 -8.68 14.47 -21.21
CA ALA A 139 -8.32 13.12 -21.65
C ALA A 139 -7.15 13.13 -22.64
N ALA A 140 -7.20 13.98 -23.66
CA ALA A 140 -6.13 14.10 -24.64
C ALA A 140 -4.81 14.54 -24.00
N ALA A 141 -4.83 15.46 -23.02
CA ALA A 141 -3.62 15.88 -22.31
C ALA A 141 -3.00 14.72 -21.51
N ARG A 142 -3.84 13.92 -20.83
CA ARG A 142 -3.38 12.73 -20.11
C ARG A 142 -2.76 11.72 -21.08
N ASP A 143 -3.42 11.44 -22.19
CA ASP A 143 -2.92 10.47 -23.19
C ASP A 143 -1.63 10.95 -23.88
N THR A 144 -1.45 12.26 -24.00
CA THR A 144 -0.26 12.86 -24.62
C THR A 144 0.95 12.82 -23.69
N PHE A 145 0.76 13.15 -22.41
CA PHE A 145 1.88 13.38 -21.50
C PHE A 145 2.12 12.24 -20.52
N LEU A 146 1.13 11.38 -20.28
CA LEU A 146 1.20 10.34 -19.27
C LEU A 146 1.05 8.96 -19.90
N GLU A 147 1.79 8.00 -19.38
CA GLU A 147 1.59 6.57 -19.63
C GLU A 147 1.13 5.89 -18.35
N LYS A 148 0.29 4.86 -18.49
CA LYS A 148 -0.03 3.96 -17.38
C LYS A 148 1.00 2.85 -17.38
N VAL A 149 1.80 2.79 -16.32
CA VAL A 149 2.71 1.67 -16.06
C VAL A 149 2.01 0.76 -15.07
N TYR A 150 1.57 -0.40 -15.55
CA TYR A 150 0.97 -1.43 -14.70
C TYR A 150 2.06 -2.12 -13.89
N ASP A 151 1.75 -2.42 -12.63
CA ASP A 151 2.64 -3.22 -11.80
C ASP A 151 2.71 -4.66 -12.35
N GLU A 152 3.91 -5.23 -12.44
CA GLU A 152 4.11 -6.60 -12.96
C GLU A 152 3.45 -7.67 -12.08
N LYS A 153 3.25 -7.37 -10.80
CA LYS A 153 2.72 -8.30 -9.81
C LYS A 153 1.32 -7.87 -9.40
N PRO A 154 0.35 -8.79 -9.36
CA PRO A 154 -0.98 -8.48 -8.85
C PRO A 154 -0.86 -8.02 -7.40
N LYS A 155 -1.61 -6.98 -7.06
CA LYS A 155 -1.66 -6.46 -5.69
C LYS A 155 -2.92 -6.95 -5.03
N LEU A 156 -2.77 -7.68 -3.93
CA LEU A 156 -3.88 -8.07 -3.07
C LEU A 156 -4.49 -6.81 -2.43
N ILE A 157 -5.82 -6.71 -2.50
CA ILE A 157 -6.63 -5.78 -1.74
C ILE A 157 -7.50 -6.62 -0.82
N VAL A 158 -7.49 -6.28 0.47
CA VAL A 158 -8.41 -6.83 1.46
C VAL A 158 -9.42 -5.75 1.77
N ILE A 159 -10.69 -6.02 1.46
CA ILE A 159 -11.80 -5.10 1.67
C ILE A 159 -12.56 -5.57 2.90
N ASN A 160 -12.58 -4.77 3.96
CA ASN A 160 -13.49 -4.99 5.08
C ASN A 160 -14.91 -4.62 4.63
N THR A 161 -15.82 -5.60 4.60
CA THR A 161 -17.20 -5.39 4.13
C THR A 161 -18.07 -4.58 5.09
N ASP A 162 -17.65 -4.42 6.34
CA ASP A 162 -18.34 -3.59 7.34
C ASP A 162 -17.89 -2.12 7.30
N SER A 163 -16.91 -1.78 6.46
CA SER A 163 -16.42 -0.41 6.31
C SER A 163 -17.37 0.44 5.48
N ALA A 164 -17.62 1.69 5.89
CA ALA A 164 -18.40 2.66 5.11
C ALA A 164 -17.80 2.98 3.71
N SER A 165 -16.54 2.62 3.47
CA SER A 165 -15.86 2.76 2.18
C SER A 165 -15.90 1.49 1.32
N ALA A 166 -16.56 0.43 1.79
CA ALA A 166 -16.67 -0.82 1.05
C ALA A 166 -17.45 -0.61 -0.27
N PRO A 167 -16.99 -1.18 -1.39
CA PRO A 167 -17.79 -1.20 -2.61
C PRO A 167 -19.05 -2.03 -2.42
N LYS A 168 -20.19 -1.57 -2.96
CA LYS A 168 -21.47 -2.28 -2.88
C LYS A 168 -21.40 -3.75 -3.32
N TRP A 169 -20.61 -4.06 -4.35
CA TRP A 169 -20.46 -5.43 -4.83
C TRP A 169 -19.78 -6.33 -3.79
N ALA A 170 -18.85 -5.80 -3.00
CA ALA A 170 -18.15 -6.55 -1.95
C ALA A 170 -19.04 -6.75 -0.72
N GLU A 171 -19.87 -5.76 -0.38
CA GLU A 171 -20.89 -5.84 0.68
C GLU A 171 -21.93 -6.92 0.37
N GLN A 172 -22.30 -7.07 -0.90
CA GLN A 172 -23.32 -8.01 -1.38
C GLN A 172 -22.86 -9.46 -1.46
N MET A 173 -21.56 -9.73 -1.37
CA MET A 173 -21.05 -11.11 -1.34
C MET A 173 -21.40 -11.76 0.02
N GLU A 174 -21.79 -13.01 0.00
CA GLU A 174 -21.89 -13.87 1.18
C GLU A 174 -20.54 -14.53 1.50
N ASP A 175 -20.33 -14.91 2.75
CA ASP A 175 -19.11 -15.62 3.14
C ASP A 175 -19.05 -16.98 2.42
N GLY A 176 -17.93 -17.24 1.73
CA GLY A 176 -17.77 -18.41 0.85
C GLY A 176 -18.02 -18.12 -0.63
N ASP A 177 -18.58 -16.95 -0.97
CA ASP A 177 -18.77 -16.55 -2.36
C ASP A 177 -17.45 -16.37 -3.11
N ARG A 178 -17.50 -16.65 -4.41
CA ARG A 178 -16.40 -16.46 -5.35
C ARG A 178 -16.90 -15.82 -6.63
N LEU A 179 -16.25 -14.73 -7.02
CA LEU A 179 -16.39 -14.11 -8.33
C LEU A 179 -15.31 -14.64 -9.26
N ASP A 180 -15.59 -14.63 -10.56
CA ASP A 180 -14.62 -15.05 -11.57
C ASP A 180 -13.32 -14.21 -11.53
N PRO A 181 -12.21 -14.78 -12.01
CA PRO A 181 -10.97 -14.05 -12.26
C PRO A 181 -11.18 -12.78 -13.07
N ILE A 182 -10.41 -11.73 -12.74
CA ILE A 182 -10.34 -10.52 -13.54
C ILE A 182 -9.31 -10.77 -14.65
N GLU A 183 -9.72 -10.62 -15.91
CA GLU A 183 -8.84 -10.70 -17.09
C GLU A 183 -7.73 -9.63 -17.08
#